data_AF-A0A520CVT5-F1
#
_entry.id   AF-A0A520CVT5-F1
#
_cell.length_a   1.000
_cell.length_b   1.000
_cell.length_c   1.000
_cell.angle_alpha   90.00
_cell.angle_beta   90.00
_cell.angle_gamma   90.00
#
_symmetry.space_group_name_H-M   'P 1'
#
loop_
_entity.id
_entity.type
_entity.pdbx_description
1 polymer ?
#
loop_
_entity_poly.entity_id
_entity_poly.type
_entity_poly.pdbx_seq_one_letter_code
_entity_poly.pdbx_strand_id
1 'polypeptide(L)'
;MASNWLDYFLLFFMKNIYLFLIFIFVATTNLAIAQQKKPIKKPVPFKAKPPKIYVPPPVKQIETVTVAPPSAPGLSYSPTIMEDPSASKFNKNSICAECDTLTLQSNKPSIIIYDVKWMANSESKTYKEQPTEKDLTQSYYALSRINRREWDELRRNFPEDNFNYHYVYRNTFINIPNKKQQTLNLLNRQNRHEGFLYWSGKENDSTLNKKVMTRLTEAVAKARGENKISSYYSSFAKDSTDIERLQQTKKPSINLVDNMNTLLQEEIFDETILPIQFFNIHNVKQITIQSVKEQNKRIVLKLNEKGQLIQLNERTDSTTISYQDNLPIKAIDRYKNPINFYYQGDSLIIKKNDYLKIYRLVDKMFIEVKTYNISKESYEKMTLENGSEIKLSKDPNLCVTEFIDERDYASKICYSNTNWQLPLTVSNSNSQGNNSYKSNFTYKINEEQNLVLEDVNEYKSTRRAYMITDKKPASIKSTIKRGNEQYGEPYILNITYEYFK
;
A
#
# COMPACT_ATOMS: atom_id res chain seq x y z
N MET A 1 32.95 -72.75 22.46
CA MET A 1 32.41 -72.11 21.24
C MET A 1 30.91 -72.36 21.14
N ALA A 2 30.11 -71.69 21.98
CA ALA A 2 28.65 -71.77 21.98
C ALA A 2 28.04 -70.56 22.71
N SER A 3 28.36 -69.32 22.30
CA SER A 3 27.73 -68.12 22.87
C SER A 3 27.46 -66.97 21.89
N ASN A 4 27.48 -67.22 20.57
CA ASN A 4 27.20 -66.17 19.56
C ASN A 4 25.91 -66.43 18.75
N TRP A 5 25.10 -67.41 19.13
CA TRP A 5 23.85 -67.73 18.44
C TRP A 5 22.62 -67.03 19.02
N LEU A 6 22.64 -66.64 20.30
CA LEU A 6 21.49 -65.98 20.94
C LEU A 6 21.32 -64.51 20.50
N ASP A 7 22.42 -63.79 20.31
CA ASP A 7 22.37 -62.35 19.98
C ASP A 7 21.93 -62.08 18.54
N TYR A 8 22.27 -62.97 17.60
CA TYR A 8 21.78 -62.88 16.22
C TYR A 8 20.28 -63.21 16.10
N PHE A 9 19.77 -64.09 16.97
CA PHE A 9 18.36 -64.47 16.96
C PHE A 9 17.45 -63.36 17.51
N LEU A 10 17.91 -62.64 18.55
CA LEU A 10 17.19 -61.50 19.12
C LEU A 10 17.17 -60.28 18.18
N LEU A 11 18.27 -60.01 17.48
CA LEU A 11 18.33 -58.89 16.52
C LEU A 11 17.46 -59.14 15.26
N PHE A 12 17.33 -60.39 14.82
CA PHE A 12 16.47 -60.75 13.69
C PHE A 12 14.97 -60.67 14.05
N PHE A 13 14.60 -61.05 15.27
CA PHE A 13 13.21 -60.96 15.73
C PHE A 13 12.75 -59.52 15.95
N MET A 14 13.59 -58.65 16.53
CA MET A 14 13.19 -57.25 16.76
C MET A 14 13.01 -56.44 15.47
N LYS A 15 13.78 -56.74 14.42
CA LYS A 15 13.67 -56.02 13.13
C LYS A 15 12.40 -56.37 12.36
N ASN A 16 11.93 -57.62 12.46
CA ASN A 16 10.70 -58.07 11.80
C ASN A 16 9.43 -57.65 12.56
N ILE A 17 9.49 -57.50 13.89
CA ILE A 17 8.37 -57.00 14.69
C ILE A 17 8.08 -55.51 14.40
N TYR A 18 9.12 -54.69 14.22
CA TYR A 18 8.94 -53.28 13.82
C TYR A 18 8.35 -53.12 12.42
N LEU A 19 8.73 -53.98 11.47
CA LEU A 19 8.16 -53.96 10.11
C LEU A 19 6.68 -54.37 10.10
N PHE A 20 6.30 -55.33 10.97
CA PHE A 20 4.91 -55.78 11.12
C PHE A 20 4.02 -54.72 11.82
N LEU A 21 4.55 -53.99 12.79
CA LEU A 21 3.85 -52.88 13.46
C LEU A 21 3.60 -51.69 12.51
N ILE A 22 4.51 -51.41 11.58
CA ILE A 22 4.33 -50.36 10.56
C ILE A 22 3.23 -50.76 9.56
N PHE A 23 3.10 -52.05 9.20
CA PHE A 23 2.02 -52.50 8.31
C PHE A 23 0.63 -52.47 8.97
N ILE A 24 0.53 -52.65 10.29
CA ILE A 24 -0.75 -52.58 11.02
C ILE A 24 -1.26 -51.12 11.10
N PHE A 25 -0.38 -50.13 11.22
CA PHE A 25 -0.79 -48.71 11.25
C PHE A 25 -1.25 -48.14 9.89
N VAL A 26 -0.80 -48.72 8.78
CA VAL A 26 -1.21 -48.28 7.42
C VAL A 26 -2.52 -48.94 6.98
N ALA A 27 -2.91 -50.06 7.59
CA ALA A 27 -4.16 -50.77 7.27
C ALA A 27 -5.41 -50.24 8.00
N THR A 28 -5.27 -49.41 9.05
CA THR A 28 -6.40 -48.94 9.87
C THR A 28 -6.93 -47.54 9.54
N THR A 29 -6.48 -46.89 8.45
CA THR A 29 -6.98 -45.55 8.06
C THR A 29 -7.96 -45.55 6.88
N ASN A 30 -8.41 -46.71 6.37
CA ASN A 30 -9.31 -46.80 5.22
C ASN A 30 -10.65 -47.55 5.47
N LEU A 31 -11.15 -47.65 6.70
CA LEU A 31 -12.49 -48.17 6.96
C LEU A 31 -13.23 -47.42 8.09
N ALA A 32 -13.92 -46.35 7.69
CA ALA A 32 -15.15 -45.76 8.28
C ALA A 32 -15.24 -44.34 7.68
N ILE A 33 -16.10 -44.05 6.72
CA ILE A 33 -17.53 -43.78 6.91
C ILE A 33 -18.25 -44.12 5.60
N ALA A 34 -18.86 -45.30 5.53
CA ALA A 34 -19.98 -45.57 4.62
C ALA A 34 -21.27 -45.38 5.43
N GLN A 35 -21.64 -44.13 5.68
CA GLN A 35 -22.98 -43.79 6.15
C GLN A 35 -23.80 -43.25 4.97
N GLN A 36 -24.93 -43.93 4.76
CA GLN A 36 -25.97 -43.60 3.80
C GLN A 36 -26.36 -42.11 3.90
N LYS A 37 -25.97 -41.31 2.90
CA LYS A 37 -26.54 -39.99 2.69
C LYS A 37 -27.84 -40.15 1.90
N LYS A 38 -28.95 -39.74 2.52
CA LYS A 38 -30.18 -39.34 1.82
C LYS A 38 -29.83 -38.45 0.61
N PRO A 39 -30.58 -38.47 -0.49
CA PRO A 39 -30.30 -37.63 -1.65
C PRO A 39 -30.47 -36.16 -1.26
N ILE A 40 -29.36 -35.53 -0.85
CA ILE A 40 -29.25 -34.09 -0.69
C ILE A 40 -29.24 -33.53 -2.10
N LYS A 41 -30.28 -32.76 -2.45
CA LYS A 41 -30.29 -31.89 -3.62
C LYS A 41 -28.93 -31.17 -3.67
N LYS A 42 -28.16 -31.40 -4.74
CA LYS A 42 -26.90 -30.68 -4.98
C LYS A 42 -27.17 -29.19 -4.69
N PRO A 43 -26.42 -28.56 -3.77
CA PRO A 43 -26.49 -27.11 -3.64
C PRO A 43 -26.09 -26.57 -5.01
N VAL A 44 -27.05 -25.90 -5.65
CA VAL A 44 -26.79 -25.10 -6.84
C VAL A 44 -25.60 -24.22 -6.48
N PRO A 45 -24.51 -24.22 -7.28
CA PRO A 45 -23.38 -23.35 -7.00
C PRO A 45 -23.92 -21.95 -6.77
N PHE A 46 -23.59 -21.36 -5.62
CA PHE A 46 -23.96 -20.00 -5.31
C PHE A 46 -23.30 -19.13 -6.37
N LYS A 47 -24.03 -18.87 -7.46
CA LYS A 47 -23.72 -17.79 -8.39
C LYS A 47 -23.86 -16.54 -7.54
N ALA A 48 -22.75 -16.08 -6.97
CA ALA A 48 -22.65 -14.74 -6.45
C ALA A 48 -23.18 -13.84 -7.58
N LYS A 49 -24.37 -13.27 -7.37
CA LYS A 49 -24.85 -12.23 -8.26
C LYS A 49 -23.77 -11.16 -8.21
N PRO A 50 -23.25 -10.70 -9.37
CA PRO A 50 -22.35 -9.56 -9.37
C PRO A 50 -23.01 -8.43 -8.57
N PRO A 51 -22.24 -7.64 -7.80
CA PRO A 51 -22.79 -6.53 -7.04
C PRO A 51 -23.67 -5.71 -7.98
N LYS A 52 -24.92 -5.45 -7.57
CA LYS A 52 -25.84 -4.60 -8.31
C LYS A 52 -25.12 -3.27 -8.54
N ILE A 53 -24.69 -3.04 -9.77
CA ILE A 53 -24.31 -1.71 -10.23
C ILE A 53 -25.55 -0.85 -10.02
N TYR A 54 -25.41 0.20 -9.23
CA TYR A 54 -26.45 1.20 -9.06
C TYR A 54 -26.72 1.82 -10.43
N VAL A 55 -27.82 1.40 -11.07
CA VAL A 55 -28.36 2.08 -12.24
C VAL A 55 -29.33 3.12 -11.68
N PRO A 56 -29.05 4.43 -11.79
CA PRO A 56 -30.02 5.44 -11.40
C PRO A 56 -31.30 5.24 -12.22
N PRO A 57 -32.48 5.43 -11.61
CA PRO A 57 -33.76 5.17 -12.28
C PRO A 57 -33.87 6.03 -13.55
N PRO A 58 -34.47 5.51 -14.63
CA PRO A 58 -34.67 6.28 -15.84
C PRO A 58 -35.54 7.49 -15.49
N VAL A 59 -34.96 8.68 -15.62
CA VAL A 59 -35.71 9.93 -15.58
C VAL A 59 -36.67 9.86 -16.75
N LYS A 60 -37.95 9.64 -16.46
CA LYS A 60 -39.02 9.87 -17.44
C LYS A 60 -38.88 11.32 -17.86
N GLN A 61 -38.55 11.53 -19.14
CA GLN A 61 -38.73 12.83 -19.76
C GLN A 61 -40.23 13.13 -19.64
N ILE A 62 -40.55 14.06 -18.75
CA ILE A 62 -41.85 14.72 -18.78
C ILE A 62 -41.81 15.53 -20.08
N GLU A 63 -42.70 15.23 -21.01
CA GLU A 63 -43.02 16.14 -22.10
C GLU A 63 -43.54 17.43 -21.48
N THR A 64 -42.65 18.39 -21.27
CA THR A 64 -43.05 19.77 -21.04
C THR A 64 -43.61 20.27 -22.36
N VAL A 65 -44.93 20.30 -22.47
CA VAL A 65 -45.60 21.17 -23.44
C VAL A 65 -45.33 22.61 -22.97
N THR A 66 -44.23 23.18 -23.45
CA THR A 66 -43.97 24.61 -23.31
C THR A 66 -44.90 25.35 -24.26
N VAL A 67 -45.92 25.99 -23.69
CA VAL A 67 -46.60 27.14 -24.29
C VAL A 67 -45.52 28.16 -24.65
N ALA A 68 -45.56 28.67 -25.89
CA ALA A 68 -44.58 29.62 -26.40
C ALA A 68 -44.49 30.86 -25.47
N PRO A 69 -43.27 31.28 -25.05
CA PRO A 69 -43.11 32.54 -24.37
C PRO A 69 -43.44 33.70 -25.32
N PRO A 70 -43.90 34.86 -24.80
CA PRO A 70 -44.06 36.05 -25.62
C PRO A 70 -42.72 36.37 -26.30
N SER A 71 -42.79 36.66 -27.60
CA SER A 71 -41.65 37.00 -28.45
C SER A 71 -40.79 38.07 -27.79
N ALA A 72 -39.53 37.72 -27.54
CA ALA A 72 -38.54 38.62 -26.97
C ALA A 72 -38.37 39.87 -27.85
N PRO A 73 -38.10 41.05 -27.26
CA PRO A 73 -37.73 42.24 -28.01
C PRO A 73 -36.48 41.95 -28.86
N GLY A 74 -36.47 42.43 -30.09
CA GLY A 74 -35.47 42.13 -31.11
C GLY A 74 -34.05 42.08 -30.56
N LEU A 75 -33.40 40.93 -30.76
CA LEU A 75 -31.98 40.73 -30.51
C LEU A 75 -31.20 41.77 -31.32
N SER A 76 -30.76 42.81 -30.61
CA SER A 76 -29.57 43.56 -30.96
C SER A 76 -28.44 42.56 -31.21
N TYR A 77 -28.02 42.46 -32.47
CA TYR A 77 -26.78 41.77 -32.84
C TYR A 77 -25.64 42.55 -32.18
N SER A 78 -25.29 42.15 -30.97
CA SER A 78 -23.97 42.49 -30.43
C SER A 78 -22.94 41.93 -31.42
N PRO A 79 -21.95 42.71 -31.87
CA PRO A 79 -20.96 42.21 -32.81
C PRO A 79 -20.30 40.98 -32.18
N THR A 80 -20.44 39.82 -32.82
CA THR A 80 -19.61 38.66 -32.54
C THR A 80 -18.18 39.15 -32.61
N ILE A 81 -17.51 39.26 -31.46
CA ILE A 81 -16.08 39.52 -31.41
C ILE A 81 -15.48 38.45 -32.32
N MET A 82 -14.91 38.86 -33.46
CA MET A 82 -14.25 37.92 -34.36
C MET A 82 -13.22 37.18 -33.53
N GLU A 83 -13.40 35.86 -33.39
CA GLU A 83 -12.42 35.00 -32.74
C GLU A 83 -11.06 35.29 -33.38
N ASP A 84 -10.05 35.54 -32.55
CA ASP A 84 -8.68 35.83 -33.02
C ASP A 84 -8.32 34.81 -34.12
N PRO A 85 -7.87 35.27 -35.31
CA PRO A 85 -7.45 34.39 -36.39
C PRO A 85 -6.50 33.27 -35.96
N SER A 86 -5.67 33.52 -34.94
CA SER A 86 -4.80 32.50 -34.33
C SER A 86 -5.59 31.38 -33.64
N ALA A 87 -6.62 31.74 -32.85
CA ALA A 87 -7.50 30.81 -32.16
C ALA A 87 -8.39 30.03 -33.15
N SER A 88 -8.93 30.70 -34.16
CA SER A 88 -9.72 30.04 -35.22
C SER A 88 -8.87 29.04 -36.01
N LYS A 89 -7.63 29.39 -36.38
CA LYS A 89 -6.68 28.48 -37.05
C LYS A 89 -6.30 27.31 -36.16
N PHE A 90 -6.04 27.56 -34.88
CA PHE A 90 -5.72 26.53 -33.90
C PHE A 90 -6.87 25.52 -33.75
N ASN A 91 -8.12 25.99 -33.64
CA ASN A 91 -9.30 25.13 -33.53
C ASN A 91 -9.57 24.32 -34.81
N LYS A 92 -9.44 24.94 -35.98
CA LYS A 92 -9.57 24.26 -37.29
C LYS A 92 -8.52 23.16 -37.49
N ASN A 93 -7.31 23.37 -37.00
CA ASN A 93 -6.19 22.42 -37.14
C ASN A 93 -6.08 21.43 -35.97
N SER A 94 -7.15 21.27 -35.19
CA SER A 94 -7.22 20.31 -34.08
C SER A 94 -7.15 18.85 -34.53
N ILE A 95 -7.67 18.55 -35.73
CA ILE A 95 -7.54 17.25 -36.37
C ILE A 95 -6.29 17.24 -37.24
N CYS A 96 -5.40 16.27 -37.01
CA CYS A 96 -4.22 16.11 -37.85
C CYS A 96 -4.59 15.54 -39.21
N ALA A 97 -4.45 16.34 -40.28
CA ALA A 97 -4.75 15.93 -41.65
C ALA A 97 -3.61 15.12 -42.31
N GLU A 98 -2.36 15.29 -41.86
CA GLU A 98 -1.16 14.67 -42.44
C GLU A 98 -0.59 13.55 -41.55
N CYS A 99 -1.40 13.01 -40.65
CA CYS A 99 -0.97 11.99 -39.71
C CYS A 99 -1.10 10.57 -40.25
N ASP A 100 -0.41 9.65 -39.60
CA ASP A 100 -0.28 8.28 -40.07
C ASP A 100 -1.61 7.51 -40.08
N THR A 101 -1.70 6.54 -40.98
CA THR A 101 -2.74 5.52 -40.97
C THR A 101 -2.12 4.16 -40.72
N LEU A 102 -2.56 3.48 -39.66
CA LEU A 102 -2.20 2.09 -39.37
C LEU A 102 -3.33 1.17 -39.82
N THR A 103 -3.07 0.31 -40.81
CA THR A 103 -4.02 -0.74 -41.22
C THR A 103 -3.61 -2.08 -40.63
N LEU A 104 -4.51 -2.71 -39.88
CA LEU A 104 -4.23 -4.01 -39.26
C LEU A 104 -4.25 -5.13 -40.31
N GLN A 105 -3.46 -6.19 -40.07
CA GLN A 105 -3.36 -7.32 -40.99
C GLN A 105 -4.45 -8.35 -40.70
N SER A 106 -5.20 -8.74 -41.74
CA SER A 106 -6.15 -9.86 -41.63
C SER A 106 -5.43 -11.18 -41.36
N ASN A 107 -6.16 -12.13 -40.75
CA ASN A 107 -5.72 -13.50 -40.42
C ASN A 107 -4.61 -13.61 -39.36
N LYS A 108 -4.09 -12.50 -38.83
CA LYS A 108 -3.20 -12.50 -37.68
C LYS A 108 -3.76 -11.59 -36.58
N PRO A 109 -3.94 -12.08 -35.34
CA PRO A 109 -4.43 -11.24 -34.24
C PRO A 109 -3.53 -10.03 -34.00
N SER A 110 -4.13 -8.89 -33.69
CA SER A 110 -3.43 -7.64 -33.40
C SER A 110 -3.73 -7.15 -31.99
N ILE A 111 -2.67 -6.76 -31.28
CA ILE A 111 -2.70 -6.12 -29.97
C ILE A 111 -2.09 -4.72 -30.12
N ILE A 112 -2.83 -3.71 -29.67
CA ILE A 112 -2.41 -2.32 -29.73
C ILE A 112 -2.52 -1.72 -28.35
N ILE A 113 -1.43 -1.11 -27.89
CA ILE A 113 -1.47 -0.13 -26.81
C ILE A 113 -1.24 1.24 -27.44
N TYR A 114 -2.09 2.20 -27.10
CA TYR A 114 -1.95 3.57 -27.59
C TYR A 114 -1.89 4.54 -26.40
N ASP A 115 -0.95 5.48 -26.47
CA ASP A 115 -0.77 6.56 -25.49
C ASP A 115 -0.24 7.79 -26.25
N VAL A 116 -1.13 8.40 -27.03
CA VAL A 116 -0.86 9.58 -27.84
C VAL A 116 -1.04 10.81 -26.96
N LYS A 117 0.05 11.52 -26.70
CA LYS A 117 0.07 12.68 -25.81
C LYS A 117 -0.56 13.92 -26.44
N TRP A 118 -0.95 14.88 -25.60
CA TRP A 118 -1.37 16.21 -26.03
C TRP A 118 -0.25 16.88 -26.83
N MET A 119 -0.60 17.36 -28.02
CA MET A 119 0.32 18.13 -28.88
C MET A 119 0.00 19.62 -28.87
N ALA A 120 -1.21 19.97 -28.47
CA ALA A 120 -1.66 21.34 -28.35
C ALA A 120 -0.88 22.08 -27.25
N ASN A 121 -0.39 23.27 -27.59
CA ASN A 121 0.01 24.29 -26.63
C ASN A 121 -1.09 25.37 -26.61
N SER A 122 -1.94 25.31 -25.59
CA SER A 122 -3.12 26.18 -25.46
C SER A 122 -2.78 27.66 -25.22
N GLU A 123 -1.58 27.95 -24.70
CA GLU A 123 -1.12 29.33 -24.44
C GLU A 123 -0.62 29.98 -25.73
N SER A 124 0.26 29.29 -26.46
CA SER A 124 0.80 29.80 -27.73
C SER A 124 -0.11 29.54 -28.94
N LYS A 125 -1.23 28.81 -28.76
CA LYS A 125 -2.14 28.40 -29.85
C LYS A 125 -1.41 27.67 -30.99
N THR A 126 -0.40 26.88 -30.64
CA THR A 126 0.39 26.09 -31.60
C THR A 126 0.30 24.59 -31.30
N TYR A 127 0.78 23.76 -32.22
CA TYR A 127 0.89 22.32 -32.02
C TYR A 127 2.34 21.86 -32.17
N LYS A 128 2.77 20.95 -31.30
CA LYS A 128 4.06 20.26 -31.40
C LYS A 128 4.12 19.36 -32.63
N GLU A 129 5.33 19.13 -33.12
CA GLU A 129 5.60 18.14 -34.17
C GLU A 129 5.30 16.71 -33.68
N GLN A 130 5.04 15.79 -34.62
CA GLN A 130 4.81 14.39 -34.29
C GLN A 130 6.11 13.76 -33.75
N PRO A 131 6.06 13.00 -32.63
CA PRO A 131 7.25 12.35 -32.10
C PRO A 131 7.75 11.28 -33.08
N THR A 132 9.07 11.14 -33.12
CA THR A 132 9.79 10.12 -33.88
C THR A 132 10.17 8.95 -32.98
N GLU A 133 10.69 7.88 -33.57
CA GLU A 133 11.20 6.73 -32.79
C GLU A 133 12.32 7.14 -31.82
N LYS A 134 13.15 8.12 -32.18
CA LYS A 134 14.21 8.65 -31.30
C LYS A 134 13.63 9.24 -30.01
N ASP A 135 12.43 9.81 -30.07
CA ASP A 135 11.77 10.42 -28.91
C ASP A 135 11.23 9.38 -27.92
N LEU A 136 11.18 8.09 -28.30
CA LEU A 136 10.86 6.99 -27.37
C LEU A 136 11.94 6.75 -26.32
N THR A 137 13.15 7.31 -26.52
CA THR A 137 14.17 7.36 -25.47
C THR A 137 13.79 8.33 -24.34
N GLN A 138 12.89 9.27 -24.60
CA GLN A 138 12.35 10.19 -23.60
C GLN A 138 11.20 9.51 -22.85
N SER A 139 11.21 9.62 -21.52
CA SER A 139 10.19 9.02 -20.65
C SER A 139 8.77 9.52 -20.94
N TYR A 140 8.62 10.68 -21.59
CA TYR A 140 7.33 11.26 -21.93
C TYR A 140 6.59 10.48 -23.03
N TYR A 141 7.29 9.98 -24.05
CA TYR A 141 6.69 9.21 -25.15
C TYR A 141 6.91 7.71 -25.02
N ALA A 142 7.76 7.26 -24.10
CA ALA A 142 7.95 5.84 -23.82
C ALA A 142 6.75 5.21 -23.11
N LEU A 143 6.49 3.93 -23.40
CA LEU A 143 5.66 3.10 -22.52
C LEU A 143 6.28 3.07 -21.13
N SER A 144 5.51 3.50 -20.13
CA SER A 144 5.95 3.52 -18.74
C SER A 144 4.86 3.00 -17.80
N ARG A 145 5.26 2.68 -16.57
CA ARG A 145 4.36 2.28 -15.47
C ARG A 145 3.43 1.13 -15.89
N ILE A 146 2.12 1.32 -15.73
CA ILE A 146 1.09 0.33 -16.00
C ILE A 146 1.07 -0.11 -17.46
N ASN A 147 1.22 0.84 -18.39
CA ASN A 147 1.17 0.53 -19.83
C ASN A 147 2.34 -0.39 -20.21
N ARG A 148 3.52 -0.15 -19.64
CA ARG A 148 4.68 -1.02 -19.81
C ARG A 148 4.45 -2.40 -19.19
N ARG A 149 3.94 -2.46 -17.95
CA ARG A 149 3.63 -3.73 -17.28
C ARG A 149 2.64 -4.57 -18.09
N GLU A 150 1.54 -3.98 -18.58
CA GLU A 150 0.58 -4.72 -19.40
C GLU A 150 1.18 -5.15 -20.73
N TRP A 151 1.98 -4.30 -21.39
CA TRP A 151 2.66 -4.64 -22.63
C TRP A 151 3.54 -5.88 -22.47
N ASP A 152 4.34 -5.92 -21.41
CA ASP A 152 5.24 -7.03 -21.12
C ASP A 152 4.45 -8.31 -20.75
N GLU A 153 3.37 -8.20 -19.97
CA GLU A 153 2.48 -9.33 -19.64
C GLU A 153 1.77 -9.91 -20.87
N LEU A 154 1.29 -9.04 -21.77
CA LEU A 154 0.66 -9.46 -23.02
C LEU A 154 1.65 -10.23 -23.88
N ARG A 155 2.86 -9.70 -24.10
CA ARG A 155 3.91 -10.37 -24.90
C ARG A 155 4.33 -11.71 -24.31
N ARG A 156 4.40 -11.83 -22.98
CA ARG A 156 4.69 -13.09 -22.30
C ARG A 156 3.59 -14.13 -22.53
N ASN A 157 2.32 -13.72 -22.51
CA ASN A 157 1.18 -14.62 -22.63
C ASN A 157 0.77 -14.91 -24.08
N PHE A 158 1.08 -14.01 -25.01
CA PHE A 158 0.71 -14.01 -26.42
C PHE A 158 1.94 -13.65 -27.28
N PRO A 159 2.80 -14.62 -27.63
CA PRO A 159 4.07 -14.36 -28.33
C PRO A 159 3.91 -13.70 -29.70
N GLU A 160 4.90 -12.90 -30.13
CA GLU A 160 4.88 -12.12 -31.38
C GLU A 160 4.81 -12.96 -32.66
N ASP A 161 5.28 -14.21 -32.60
CA ASP A 161 5.13 -15.17 -33.72
C ASP A 161 3.65 -15.34 -34.10
N ASN A 162 2.77 -15.30 -33.09
CA ASN A 162 1.33 -15.51 -33.24
C ASN A 162 0.51 -14.21 -33.26
N PHE A 163 1.11 -13.07 -32.88
CA PHE A 163 0.40 -11.81 -32.68
C PHE A 163 1.18 -10.62 -33.27
N ASN A 164 0.46 -9.68 -33.86
CA ASN A 164 1.01 -8.40 -34.27
C ASN A 164 0.87 -7.40 -33.12
N TYR A 165 1.98 -6.76 -32.75
CA TYR A 165 2.04 -5.79 -31.67
C TYR A 165 2.29 -4.39 -32.21
N HIS A 166 1.49 -3.43 -31.76
CA HIS A 166 1.67 -2.03 -32.12
C HIS A 166 1.64 -1.15 -30.87
N TYR A 167 2.69 -0.33 -30.71
CA TYR A 167 2.66 0.79 -29.79
C TYR A 167 2.41 2.09 -30.57
N VAL A 168 1.27 2.72 -30.31
CA VAL A 168 0.88 3.96 -31.01
C VAL A 168 1.05 5.15 -30.06
N TYR A 169 2.10 5.93 -30.29
CA TYR A 169 2.50 7.08 -29.47
C TYR A 169 2.35 8.43 -30.19
N ARG A 170 2.00 8.39 -31.48
CA ARG A 170 1.77 9.55 -32.36
C ARG A 170 0.32 9.56 -32.84
N ASN A 171 -0.19 10.73 -33.26
CA ASN A 171 -1.57 10.81 -33.77
C ASN A 171 -1.70 9.90 -34.99
N THR A 172 -2.66 8.99 -34.97
CA THR A 172 -2.78 7.95 -35.99
C THR A 172 -4.24 7.55 -36.17
N PHE A 173 -4.65 7.32 -37.42
CA PHE A 173 -5.92 6.68 -37.72
C PHE A 173 -5.71 5.18 -37.84
N ILE A 174 -6.43 4.38 -37.06
CA ILE A 174 -6.31 2.92 -37.12
C ILE A 174 -7.50 2.33 -37.87
N ASN A 175 -7.21 1.71 -39.00
CA ASN A 175 -8.16 1.01 -39.84
C ASN A 175 -8.14 -0.50 -39.53
N ILE A 176 -9.32 -1.07 -39.27
CA ILE A 176 -9.47 -2.46 -38.89
C ILE A 176 -10.28 -3.13 -40.00
N PRO A 177 -9.70 -4.08 -40.75
CA PRO A 177 -10.36 -4.68 -41.91
C PRO A 177 -11.38 -5.76 -41.47
N ASN A 178 -12.35 -5.36 -40.67
CA ASN A 178 -13.49 -6.19 -40.30
C ASN A 178 -14.77 -5.73 -41.02
N LYS A 179 -15.74 -6.62 -41.17
CA LYS A 179 -17.00 -6.32 -41.87
C LYS A 179 -17.84 -5.25 -41.17
N LYS A 180 -17.57 -5.00 -39.90
CA LYS A 180 -18.22 -3.97 -39.09
C LYS A 180 -17.58 -2.58 -39.30
N GLN A 181 -16.53 -2.49 -40.13
CA GLN A 181 -15.83 -1.25 -40.46
C GLN A 181 -15.45 -0.45 -39.20
N GLN A 182 -15.04 -1.14 -38.15
CA GLN A 182 -14.64 -0.48 -36.91
C GLN A 182 -13.32 0.26 -37.13
N THR A 183 -13.20 1.45 -36.55
CA THR A 183 -11.98 2.27 -36.65
C THR A 183 -11.65 2.86 -35.28
N LEU A 184 -10.40 3.27 -35.11
CA LEU A 184 -9.97 4.04 -33.95
C LEU A 184 -9.28 5.33 -34.43
N ASN A 185 -9.93 6.46 -34.16
CA ASN A 185 -9.45 7.78 -34.56
C ASN A 185 -8.69 8.45 -33.41
N LEU A 186 -7.36 8.51 -33.55
CA LEU A 186 -6.46 9.19 -32.61
C LEU A 186 -5.89 10.49 -33.21
N LEU A 187 -6.58 11.10 -34.18
CA LEU A 187 -6.08 12.26 -34.95
C LEU A 187 -6.26 13.60 -34.24
N ASN A 188 -7.10 13.68 -33.20
CA ASN A 188 -7.31 14.93 -32.48
C ASN A 188 -6.08 15.26 -31.61
N ARG A 189 -5.37 16.34 -31.96
CA ARG A 189 -4.12 16.83 -31.35
C ARG A 189 -4.31 17.55 -30.02
N GLN A 190 -5.55 17.94 -29.71
CA GLN A 190 -5.90 18.60 -28.44
C GLN A 190 -6.18 17.60 -27.32
N ASN A 191 -6.52 16.35 -27.67
CA ASN A 191 -6.82 15.30 -26.72
C ASN A 191 -5.62 14.38 -26.52
N ARG A 192 -5.41 13.93 -25.28
CA ARG A 192 -4.62 12.72 -25.03
C ARG A 192 -5.50 11.51 -25.31
N HIS A 193 -4.95 10.55 -26.04
CA HIS A 193 -5.61 9.27 -26.30
C HIS A 193 -4.82 8.17 -25.63
N GLU A 194 -5.43 7.51 -24.65
CA GLU A 194 -4.83 6.39 -23.94
C GLU A 194 -5.78 5.19 -23.90
N GLY A 195 -5.25 4.00 -24.17
CA GLY A 195 -6.00 2.77 -24.06
C GLY A 195 -5.40 1.59 -24.81
N PHE A 196 -6.26 0.61 -25.03
CA PHE A 196 -5.93 -0.70 -25.56
C PHE A 196 -6.96 -1.12 -26.61
N LEU A 197 -6.48 -1.76 -27.66
CA LEU A 197 -7.28 -2.41 -28.70
C LEU A 197 -6.76 -3.81 -28.96
N TYR A 198 -7.69 -4.78 -28.98
CA TYR A 198 -7.44 -6.13 -29.49
C TYR A 198 -8.39 -6.45 -30.64
N TRP A 199 -7.86 -7.12 -31.66
CA TRP A 199 -8.63 -7.72 -32.73
C TRP A 199 -8.09 -9.11 -33.06
N SER A 200 -8.97 -10.07 -33.30
CA SER A 200 -8.58 -11.46 -33.52
C SER A 200 -7.96 -11.74 -34.90
N GLY A 201 -8.00 -10.77 -35.82
CA GLY A 201 -7.60 -10.95 -37.21
C GLY A 201 -8.72 -11.52 -38.10
N LYS A 202 -9.88 -11.89 -37.52
CA LYS A 202 -11.01 -12.43 -38.28
C LYS A 202 -11.97 -11.31 -38.68
N GLU A 203 -12.37 -11.29 -39.95
CA GLU A 203 -13.22 -10.24 -40.51
C GLU A 203 -14.60 -10.11 -39.84
N ASN A 204 -15.15 -11.20 -39.29
CA ASN A 204 -16.46 -11.20 -38.64
C ASN A 204 -16.38 -10.78 -37.15
N ASP A 205 -15.18 -10.73 -36.58
CA ASP A 205 -15.00 -10.46 -35.16
C ASP A 205 -14.97 -8.95 -34.88
N SER A 206 -15.58 -8.57 -33.76
CA SER A 206 -15.49 -7.20 -33.25
C SER A 206 -14.16 -6.94 -32.55
N THR A 207 -13.77 -5.66 -32.53
CA THR A 207 -12.64 -5.23 -31.72
C THR A 207 -13.02 -5.11 -30.24
N LEU A 208 -12.04 -5.40 -29.39
CA LEU A 208 -12.11 -5.20 -27.95
C LEU A 208 -11.32 -3.95 -27.61
N ASN A 209 -12.02 -2.89 -27.18
CA ASN A 209 -11.40 -1.62 -26.79
C ASN A 209 -11.55 -1.40 -25.29
N LYS A 210 -10.47 -0.97 -24.62
CA LYS A 210 -10.49 -0.63 -23.19
C LYS A 210 -9.66 0.63 -22.93
N LYS A 211 -10.19 1.52 -22.09
CA LYS A 211 -9.41 2.65 -21.52
C LYS A 211 -8.68 2.26 -20.24
N VAL A 212 -9.22 1.30 -19.49
CA VAL A 212 -8.61 0.79 -18.26
C VAL A 212 -7.48 -0.14 -18.63
N MET A 213 -6.25 0.27 -18.31
CA MET A 213 -5.00 -0.43 -18.61
C MET A 213 -4.66 -1.47 -17.55
N THR A 214 -5.65 -2.24 -17.10
CA THR A 214 -5.43 -3.40 -16.25
C THR A 214 -6.25 -4.58 -16.76
N ARG A 215 -5.75 -5.77 -16.46
CA ARG A 215 -6.26 -7.07 -16.86
C ARG A 215 -6.44 -7.19 -18.37
N LEU A 216 -5.45 -6.73 -19.13
CA LEU A 216 -5.50 -6.82 -20.59
C LEU A 216 -5.30 -8.28 -21.05
N THR A 217 -4.39 -9.02 -20.40
CA THR A 217 -4.19 -10.46 -20.66
C THR A 217 -5.49 -11.24 -20.51
N GLU A 218 -6.21 -11.06 -19.40
CA GLU A 218 -7.47 -11.72 -19.12
C GLU A 218 -8.55 -11.32 -20.14
N ALA A 219 -8.53 -10.06 -20.59
CA ALA A 219 -9.48 -9.57 -21.58
C ALA A 219 -9.26 -10.21 -22.96
N VAL A 220 -7.99 -10.33 -23.40
CA VAL A 220 -7.63 -11.04 -24.64
C VAL A 220 -7.91 -12.53 -24.52
N ALA A 221 -7.51 -13.15 -23.41
CA ALA A 221 -7.74 -14.57 -23.15
C ALA A 221 -9.23 -14.91 -23.23
N LYS A 222 -10.08 -14.11 -22.55
CA LYS A 222 -11.53 -14.27 -22.61
C LYS A 222 -12.08 -14.12 -24.03
N ALA A 223 -11.62 -13.14 -24.79
CA ALA A 223 -12.05 -12.94 -26.18
C ALA A 223 -11.68 -14.13 -27.08
N ARG A 224 -10.63 -14.88 -26.71
CA ARG A 224 -10.15 -16.06 -27.43
C ARG A 224 -10.70 -17.39 -26.87
N GLY A 225 -11.45 -17.37 -25.77
CA GLY A 225 -11.88 -18.59 -25.09
C GLY A 225 -10.75 -19.31 -24.35
N GLU A 226 -9.66 -18.61 -24.03
CA GLU A 226 -8.50 -19.12 -23.30
C GLU A 226 -8.57 -18.72 -21.82
N ASN A 227 -7.94 -19.51 -20.94
CA ASN A 227 -7.83 -19.23 -19.51
C ASN A 227 -6.40 -18.83 -19.16
N LYS A 228 -6.02 -17.59 -19.50
CA LYS A 228 -4.72 -16.99 -19.11
C LYS A 228 -4.95 -15.89 -18.09
N ILE A 229 -4.03 -15.80 -17.14
CA ILE A 229 -4.04 -14.83 -16.05
C ILE A 229 -2.65 -14.16 -15.99
N SER A 230 -2.64 -12.84 -15.84
CA SER A 230 -1.43 -12.05 -15.66
C SER A 230 -0.77 -12.39 -14.33
N SER A 231 0.56 -12.36 -14.30
CA SER A 231 1.32 -12.70 -13.09
C SER A 231 0.95 -11.75 -11.94
N TYR A 232 0.92 -10.44 -12.20
CA TYR A 232 0.58 -9.43 -11.20
C TYR A 232 -0.87 -9.57 -10.69
N TYR A 233 -1.82 -10.02 -11.52
CA TYR A 233 -3.21 -10.20 -11.08
C TYR A 233 -3.34 -11.38 -10.11
N SER A 234 -2.54 -12.42 -10.31
CA SER A 234 -2.46 -13.54 -9.37
C SER A 234 -1.92 -13.10 -8.01
N SER A 235 -0.84 -12.30 -8.00
CA SER A 235 -0.28 -11.73 -6.76
C SER A 235 -1.29 -10.81 -6.07
N PHE A 236 -1.92 -9.90 -6.82
CA PHE A 236 -2.97 -9.01 -6.32
C PHE A 236 -4.14 -9.78 -5.67
N ALA A 237 -4.61 -10.86 -6.30
CA ALA A 237 -5.71 -11.67 -5.76
C ALA A 237 -5.32 -12.35 -4.44
N LYS A 238 -4.08 -12.84 -4.34
CA LYS A 238 -3.53 -13.40 -3.12
C LYS A 238 -3.46 -12.33 -2.02
N ASP A 239 -2.88 -11.17 -2.31
CA ASP A 239 -2.74 -10.07 -1.37
C ASP A 239 -4.10 -9.57 -0.88
N SER A 240 -5.07 -9.42 -1.77
CA SER A 240 -6.44 -9.02 -1.41
C SER A 240 -7.07 -10.00 -0.42
N THR A 241 -6.88 -11.31 -0.63
CA THR A 241 -7.39 -12.36 0.25
C THR A 241 -6.67 -12.33 1.61
N ASP A 242 -5.35 -12.11 1.60
CA ASP A 242 -4.57 -11.97 2.82
C ASP A 242 -4.99 -10.75 3.64
N ILE A 243 -5.23 -9.61 2.99
CA ILE A 243 -5.74 -8.38 3.62
C ILE A 243 -7.11 -8.59 4.27
N GLU A 244 -8.01 -9.31 3.62
CA GLU A 244 -9.32 -9.67 4.23
C GLU A 244 -9.14 -10.56 5.46
N ARG A 245 -8.24 -11.54 5.39
CA ARG A 245 -7.94 -12.43 6.52
C ARG A 245 -7.29 -11.70 7.69
N LEU A 246 -6.43 -10.71 7.42
CA LEU A 246 -5.74 -9.89 8.43
C LEU A 246 -6.68 -8.96 9.18
N GLN A 247 -7.82 -8.58 8.58
CA GLN A 247 -8.87 -7.77 9.22
C GLN A 247 -9.79 -8.58 10.14
N GLN A 248 -9.33 -9.74 10.62
CA GLN A 248 -10.04 -10.59 11.57
C GLN A 248 -9.15 -10.83 12.79
N THR A 249 -9.60 -10.38 13.95
CA THR A 249 -8.94 -10.64 15.23
C THR A 249 -9.08 -12.13 15.61
N LYS A 250 -7.94 -12.79 15.86
CA LYS A 250 -7.84 -14.21 16.19
C LYS A 250 -6.82 -14.41 17.31
N LYS A 251 -7.31 -14.80 18.49
CA LYS A 251 -6.48 -15.21 19.65
C LYS A 251 -5.30 -14.25 19.90
N PRO A 252 -5.56 -12.97 20.24
CA PRO A 252 -4.49 -12.05 20.60
C PRO A 252 -3.69 -12.61 21.78
N SER A 253 -2.37 -12.45 21.72
CA SER A 253 -1.48 -12.78 22.83
C SER A 253 -1.67 -11.83 24.00
N ILE A 254 -1.61 -12.36 25.22
CA ILE A 254 -1.73 -11.56 26.45
C ILE A 254 -0.58 -10.54 26.59
N ASN A 255 0.57 -10.82 25.98
CA ASN A 255 1.78 -9.99 26.04
C ASN A 255 1.67 -8.68 25.25
N LEU A 256 0.63 -8.54 24.42
CA LEU A 256 0.43 -7.34 23.60
C LEU A 256 0.05 -6.12 24.44
N VAL A 257 -0.69 -6.32 25.54
CA VAL A 257 -1.29 -5.24 26.34
C VAL A 257 -0.23 -4.32 26.92
N ASP A 258 0.81 -4.89 27.52
CA ASP A 258 1.83 -4.14 28.27
C ASP A 258 2.68 -3.22 27.38
N ASN A 259 2.77 -3.53 26.09
CA ASN A 259 3.63 -2.81 25.14
C ASN A 259 2.83 -1.86 24.23
N MET A 260 1.51 -1.82 24.37
CA MET A 260 0.62 -1.14 23.44
C MET A 260 0.79 0.38 23.49
N ASN A 261 0.94 0.95 24.69
CA ASN A 261 1.02 2.40 24.82
C ASN A 261 2.21 2.98 24.04
N THR A 262 3.38 2.32 24.04
CA THR A 262 4.56 2.77 23.30
C THR A 262 4.29 2.80 21.81
N LEU A 263 3.70 1.73 21.27
CA LEU A 263 3.34 1.68 19.86
C LEU A 263 2.29 2.74 19.48
N LEU A 264 1.30 2.98 20.34
CA LEU A 264 0.26 3.99 20.08
C LEU A 264 0.87 5.39 19.99
N GLN A 265 1.86 5.72 20.82
CA GLN A 265 2.56 7.00 20.70
C GLN A 265 3.32 7.14 19.38
N GLU A 266 4.00 6.07 18.97
CA GLU A 266 4.78 6.06 17.73
C GLU A 266 3.89 6.12 16.48
N GLU A 267 2.88 5.27 16.36
CA GLU A 267 2.14 5.06 15.09
C GLU A 267 0.85 5.86 14.95
N ILE A 268 0.26 6.27 16.07
CA ILE A 268 -1.06 6.90 16.11
C ILE A 268 -0.95 8.38 16.42
N PHE A 269 -0.02 8.74 17.30
CA PHE A 269 0.17 10.12 17.74
C PHE A 269 1.24 10.86 16.95
N ASP A 270 2.13 10.14 16.24
CA ASP A 270 3.26 10.71 15.49
C ASP A 270 4.17 11.58 16.40
N GLU A 271 4.20 11.24 17.69
CA GLU A 271 4.89 11.99 18.73
C GLU A 271 5.57 11.04 19.73
N THR A 272 6.90 10.99 19.70
CA THR A 272 7.73 10.28 20.69
C THR A 272 8.24 11.26 21.76
N ILE A 273 7.33 12.05 22.32
CA ILE A 273 7.70 13.12 23.26
C ILE A 273 8.02 12.55 24.65
N LEU A 274 7.36 11.46 25.06
CA LEU A 274 7.56 10.87 26.37
C LEU A 274 7.79 9.36 26.24
N PRO A 275 9.00 8.83 26.51
CA PRO A 275 9.29 7.41 26.35
C PRO A 275 8.73 6.61 27.55
N ILE A 276 7.40 6.48 27.56
CA ILE A 276 6.58 5.92 28.63
C ILE A 276 6.95 4.49 29.04
N GLN A 277 7.58 3.71 28.16
CA GLN A 277 8.11 2.38 28.46
C GLN A 277 9.12 2.38 29.62
N PHE A 278 9.76 3.52 29.91
CA PHE A 278 10.75 3.64 30.98
C PHE A 278 10.17 4.24 32.27
N PHE A 279 8.88 4.59 32.31
CA PHE A 279 8.28 5.30 33.43
C PHE A 279 7.07 4.56 34.00
N ASN A 280 6.94 4.60 35.33
CA ASN A 280 5.76 4.07 35.99
C ASN A 280 4.61 5.08 35.92
N ILE A 281 3.63 4.80 35.08
CA ILE A 281 2.40 5.60 34.90
C ILE A 281 1.20 5.05 35.68
N HIS A 282 1.44 4.21 36.69
CA HIS A 282 0.37 3.67 37.54
C HIS A 282 -0.44 4.78 38.22
N ASN A 283 -1.76 4.60 38.24
CA ASN A 283 -2.75 5.51 38.79
C ASN A 283 -2.78 6.93 38.16
N VAL A 284 -2.05 7.17 37.07
CA VAL A 284 -2.07 8.45 36.36
C VAL A 284 -3.30 8.51 35.46
N LYS A 285 -4.10 9.56 35.62
CA LYS A 285 -5.26 9.86 34.77
C LYS A 285 -4.88 10.73 33.58
N GLN A 286 -3.99 11.69 33.79
CA GLN A 286 -3.60 12.66 32.76
C GLN A 286 -2.14 13.09 32.92
N ILE A 287 -1.45 13.24 31.79
CA ILE A 287 -0.11 13.83 31.70
C ILE A 287 -0.21 15.07 30.82
N THR A 288 0.17 16.22 31.35
CA THR A 288 0.25 17.48 30.60
C THR A 288 1.70 17.84 30.37
N ILE A 289 2.08 18.06 29.11
CA ILE A 289 3.41 18.52 28.71
C ILE A 289 3.24 19.92 28.13
N GLN A 290 3.92 20.91 28.71
CA GLN A 290 3.74 22.31 28.34
C GLN A 290 5.08 23.04 28.21
N SER A 291 5.22 23.85 27.16
CA SER A 291 6.40 24.71 27.00
C SER A 291 6.45 25.80 28.05
N VAL A 292 7.63 25.99 28.64
CA VAL A 292 7.90 27.08 29.59
C VAL A 292 7.87 28.45 28.89
N LYS A 293 8.31 28.50 27.62
CA LYS A 293 8.37 29.74 26.83
C LYS A 293 7.05 30.06 26.13
N GLU A 294 6.29 29.03 25.74
CA GLU A 294 5.12 29.16 24.85
C GLU A 294 3.92 28.43 25.46
N GLN A 295 3.15 29.10 26.31
CA GLN A 295 2.08 28.46 27.09
C GLN A 295 0.98 27.79 26.22
N ASN A 296 0.79 28.24 24.98
CA ASN A 296 -0.15 27.66 24.02
C ASN A 296 0.37 26.35 23.38
N LYS A 297 1.67 26.02 23.51
CA LYS A 297 2.24 24.74 23.10
C LYS A 297 2.11 23.75 24.24
N ARG A 298 0.96 23.07 24.25
CA ARG A 298 0.58 22.07 25.24
C ARG A 298 0.10 20.80 24.56
N ILE A 299 0.53 19.69 25.12
CA ILE A 299 0.06 18.35 24.80
C ILE A 299 -0.53 17.72 26.05
N VAL A 300 -1.64 17.01 25.89
CA VAL A 300 -2.32 16.31 26.98
C VAL A 300 -2.56 14.86 26.61
N LEU A 301 -1.92 13.95 27.33
CA LEU A 301 -2.16 12.51 27.26
C LEU A 301 -3.16 12.14 28.35
N LYS A 302 -4.25 11.44 28.00
CA LYS A 302 -5.19 10.88 28.97
C LYS A 302 -5.11 9.36 28.98
N LEU A 303 -5.21 8.81 30.18
CA LEU A 303 -5.17 7.39 30.42
C LEU A 303 -6.48 6.93 31.09
N ASN A 304 -6.80 5.65 30.97
CA ASN A 304 -7.82 5.00 31.79
C ASN A 304 -7.23 4.45 33.10
N GLU A 305 -8.06 3.91 33.99
CA GLU A 305 -7.64 3.33 35.29
C GLU A 305 -6.64 2.17 35.15
N LYS A 306 -6.60 1.53 33.98
CA LYS A 306 -5.64 0.46 33.65
C LYS A 306 -4.30 1.01 33.14
N GLY A 307 -4.12 2.33 33.11
CA GLY A 307 -2.91 2.98 32.59
C GLY A 307 -2.80 2.95 31.07
N GLN A 308 -3.91 2.75 30.34
CA GLN A 308 -3.90 2.68 28.87
C GLN A 308 -4.19 4.05 28.26
N LEU A 309 -3.45 4.43 27.21
CA LEU A 309 -3.67 5.69 26.50
C LEU A 309 -5.02 5.68 25.77
N ILE A 310 -5.91 6.61 26.13
CA ILE A 310 -7.25 6.72 25.52
C ILE A 310 -7.42 7.97 24.67
N GLN A 311 -6.60 9.00 24.90
CA GLN A 311 -6.71 10.27 24.19
C GLN A 311 -5.39 11.04 24.19
N LEU A 312 -5.06 11.66 23.07
CA LEU A 312 -4.06 12.71 22.93
C LEU A 312 -4.75 13.99 22.48
N ASN A 313 -4.51 15.10 23.17
CA ASN A 313 -4.92 16.42 22.72
C ASN A 313 -3.71 17.28 22.40
N GLU A 314 -3.68 17.82 21.19
CA GLU A 314 -2.69 18.79 20.73
C GLU A 314 -3.44 20.02 20.20
N ARG A 315 -3.30 21.17 20.87
CA ARG A 315 -4.04 22.40 20.56
C ARG A 315 -5.57 22.17 20.56
N THR A 316 -6.23 22.31 19.41
CA THR A 316 -7.67 22.09 19.20
C THR A 316 -8.00 20.67 18.76
N ASP A 317 -7.00 19.89 18.41
CA ASP A 317 -7.17 18.59 17.79
C ASP A 317 -7.04 17.49 18.84
N SER A 318 -7.75 16.38 18.61
CA SER A 318 -7.68 15.24 19.50
C SER A 318 -7.67 13.93 18.72
N THR A 319 -6.79 13.03 19.14
CA THR A 319 -6.83 11.63 18.73
C THR A 319 -7.42 10.81 19.88
N THR A 320 -8.39 9.95 19.59
CA THR A 320 -9.09 9.13 20.61
C THR A 320 -8.98 7.65 20.29
N ILE A 321 -8.91 6.80 21.31
CA ILE A 321 -8.71 5.36 21.18
C ILE A 321 -9.79 4.62 21.98
N SER A 322 -10.44 3.68 21.32
CA SER A 322 -11.44 2.78 21.88
C SER A 322 -10.83 1.40 22.11
N TYR A 323 -11.19 0.77 23.23
CA TYR A 323 -10.66 -0.50 23.67
C TYR A 323 -11.75 -1.56 23.80
N GLN A 324 -11.36 -2.82 23.60
CA GLN A 324 -12.12 -4.00 23.97
C GLN A 324 -11.13 -5.04 24.50
N ASP A 325 -11.48 -5.73 25.59
CA ASP A 325 -10.63 -6.77 26.19
C ASP A 325 -9.19 -6.30 26.46
N ASN A 326 -9.04 -5.05 26.93
CA ASN A 326 -7.76 -4.37 27.18
C ASN A 326 -6.89 -4.12 25.94
N LEU A 327 -7.41 -4.30 24.73
CA LEU A 327 -6.69 -4.02 23.49
C LEU A 327 -7.40 -2.92 22.69
N PRO A 328 -6.66 -2.02 22.02
CA PRO A 328 -7.26 -1.07 21.09
C PRO A 328 -8.04 -1.80 20.00
N ILE A 329 -9.22 -1.31 19.66
CA ILE A 329 -10.00 -1.82 18.51
C ILE A 329 -10.13 -0.77 17.42
N LYS A 330 -10.13 0.50 17.81
CA LYS A 330 -10.31 1.63 16.91
C LYS A 330 -9.67 2.88 17.49
N ALA A 331 -9.12 3.72 16.63
CA ALA A 331 -8.80 5.11 16.94
C ALA A 331 -9.42 6.04 15.90
N ILE A 332 -9.54 7.31 16.26
CA ILE A 332 -9.94 8.40 15.37
C ILE A 332 -8.84 9.44 15.48
N ASP A 333 -8.13 9.70 14.38
CA ASP A 333 -7.04 10.67 14.33
C ASP A 333 -7.55 12.13 14.38
N ARG A 334 -6.61 13.09 14.43
CA ARG A 334 -6.94 14.53 14.41
C ARG A 334 -7.76 14.99 13.20
N TYR A 335 -7.68 14.26 12.08
CA TYR A 335 -8.41 14.54 10.85
C TYR A 335 -9.74 13.76 10.76
N LYS A 336 -10.14 13.12 11.85
CA LYS A 336 -11.33 12.26 11.94
C LYS A 336 -11.28 11.01 11.07
N ASN A 337 -10.09 10.59 10.63
CA ASN A 337 -9.94 9.33 9.92
C ASN A 337 -9.95 8.16 10.92
N PRO A 338 -10.68 7.08 10.60
CA PRO A 338 -10.68 5.89 11.41
C PRO A 338 -9.36 5.11 11.22
N ILE A 339 -8.83 4.62 12.32
CA ILE A 339 -7.72 3.66 12.35
C ILE A 339 -8.25 2.40 13.05
N ASN A 340 -8.17 1.25 12.40
CA ASN A 340 -8.68 0.00 12.96
C ASN A 340 -7.51 -0.91 13.36
N PHE A 341 -7.69 -1.64 14.46
CA PHE A 341 -6.69 -2.54 15.01
C PHE A 341 -7.22 -3.98 14.97
N TYR A 342 -6.41 -4.90 14.48
CA TYR A 342 -6.71 -6.33 14.45
C TYR A 342 -5.53 -7.13 14.99
N TYR A 343 -5.78 -8.35 15.47
CA TYR A 343 -4.74 -9.13 16.14
C TYR A 343 -4.68 -10.58 15.68
N GLN A 344 -3.47 -11.13 15.58
CA GLN A 344 -3.25 -12.54 15.27
C GLN A 344 -2.06 -13.07 16.08
N GLY A 345 -2.33 -13.72 17.22
CA GLY A 345 -1.26 -14.12 18.14
C GLY A 345 -0.47 -12.92 18.66
N ASP A 346 0.85 -12.91 18.45
CA ASP A 346 1.75 -11.81 18.80
C ASP A 346 1.81 -10.69 17.73
N SER A 347 0.96 -10.75 16.71
CA SER A 347 0.89 -9.73 15.67
C SER A 347 -0.25 -8.74 15.89
N LEU A 348 0.04 -7.46 15.69
CA LEU A 348 -0.93 -6.38 15.56
C LEU A 348 -0.99 -5.93 14.10
N ILE A 349 -2.19 -5.70 13.61
CA ILE A 349 -2.47 -5.15 12.29
C ILE A 349 -3.11 -3.79 12.46
N ILE A 350 -2.50 -2.75 11.92
CA ILE A 350 -3.03 -1.39 11.91
C ILE A 350 -3.51 -1.06 10.50
N LYS A 351 -4.80 -0.78 10.36
CA LYS A 351 -5.43 -0.41 9.09
C LYS A 351 -5.86 1.05 9.11
N LYS A 352 -5.28 1.86 8.22
CA LYS A 352 -5.76 3.20 7.86
C LYS A 352 -6.45 3.16 6.49
N ASN A 353 -6.84 4.31 5.94
CA ASN A 353 -7.54 4.36 4.65
C ASN A 353 -6.68 3.87 3.49
N ASP A 354 -5.40 4.25 3.48
CA ASP A 354 -4.52 4.02 2.33
C ASP A 354 -3.50 2.91 2.56
N TYR A 355 -3.38 2.40 3.79
CA TYR A 355 -2.42 1.35 4.10
C TYR A 355 -2.87 0.40 5.22
N LEU A 356 -2.29 -0.80 5.19
CA LEU A 356 -2.37 -1.79 6.26
C LEU A 356 -0.96 -2.21 6.64
N LYS A 357 -0.58 -1.97 7.89
CA LYS A 357 0.72 -2.37 8.45
C LYS A 357 0.58 -3.55 9.40
N ILE A 358 1.56 -4.44 9.38
CA ILE A 358 1.63 -5.59 10.28
C ILE A 358 2.86 -5.40 11.18
N TYR A 359 2.61 -5.42 12.48
CA TYR A 359 3.63 -5.43 13.52
C TYR A 359 3.67 -6.80 14.18
N ARG A 360 4.87 -7.25 14.53
CA ARG A 360 5.10 -8.42 15.36
C ARG A 360 5.76 -8.01 16.66
N LEU A 361 5.23 -8.46 17.78
CA LEU A 361 5.88 -8.31 19.07
C LEU A 361 7.11 -9.23 19.14
N VAL A 362 8.28 -8.64 19.37
CA VAL A 362 9.53 -9.34 19.65
C VAL A 362 9.98 -8.89 21.03
N ASP A 363 9.95 -9.81 21.99
CA ASP A 363 10.06 -9.53 23.43
C ASP A 363 9.05 -8.45 23.88
N LYS A 364 9.47 -7.19 23.95
CA LYS A 364 8.64 -6.04 24.38
C LYS A 364 8.51 -4.96 23.30
N MET A 365 9.08 -5.16 22.11
CA MET A 365 9.04 -4.18 21.02
C MET A 365 8.17 -4.66 19.87
N PHE A 366 7.34 -3.76 19.35
CA PHE A 366 6.61 -4.00 18.11
C PHE A 366 7.48 -3.66 16.93
N ILE A 367 7.64 -4.62 16.03
CA ILE A 367 8.47 -4.48 14.84
C ILE A 367 7.58 -4.56 13.62
N GLU A 368 7.62 -3.54 12.75
CA GLU A 368 6.94 -3.60 11.44
C GLU A 368 7.56 -4.72 10.61
N VAL A 369 6.74 -5.63 10.09
CA VAL A 369 7.18 -6.80 9.32
C VAL A 369 6.54 -6.88 7.93
N LYS A 370 5.49 -6.10 7.66
CA LYS A 370 4.87 -6.02 6.34
C LYS A 370 3.96 -4.81 6.22
N THR A 371 3.91 -4.23 5.02
CA THR A 371 3.00 -3.12 4.68
C THR A 371 2.31 -3.36 3.33
N TYR A 372 1.00 -3.07 3.29
CA TYR A 372 0.19 -3.06 2.07
C TYR A 372 -0.31 -1.64 1.79
N ASN A 373 -0.26 -1.21 0.53
CA ASN A 373 -0.94 -0.02 0.04
C ASN A 373 -2.36 -0.39 -0.42
N ILE A 374 -3.36 -0.02 0.38
CA ILE A 374 -4.78 -0.32 0.15
C ILE A 374 -5.57 0.90 -0.32
N SER A 375 -4.88 1.96 -0.78
CA SER A 375 -5.53 3.10 -1.42
C SER A 375 -6.37 2.67 -2.63
N LYS A 376 -7.40 3.47 -2.94
CA LYS A 376 -8.25 3.25 -4.12
C LYS A 376 -7.42 3.09 -5.41
N GLU A 377 -6.41 3.95 -5.57
CA GLU A 377 -5.50 3.90 -6.72
C GLU A 377 -4.75 2.57 -6.79
N SER A 378 -4.27 2.03 -5.67
CA SER A 378 -3.56 0.74 -5.64
C SER A 378 -4.46 -0.44 -5.98
N TYR A 379 -5.73 -0.41 -5.61
CA TYR A 379 -6.73 -1.39 -6.06
C TYR A 379 -7.01 -1.29 -7.56
N GLU A 380 -7.18 -0.07 -8.09
CA GLU A 380 -7.40 0.16 -9.52
C GLU A 380 -6.22 -0.31 -10.37
N LYS A 381 -5.00 -0.13 -9.85
CA LYS A 381 -3.72 -0.53 -10.48
C LYS A 381 -3.31 -1.95 -10.18
N MET A 382 -3.97 -2.63 -9.24
CA MET A 382 -3.66 -3.98 -8.77
C MET A 382 -2.22 -4.10 -8.23
N THR A 383 -1.84 -3.20 -7.33
CA THR A 383 -0.50 -3.09 -6.72
C THR A 383 -0.61 -2.90 -5.20
N LEU A 384 -1.11 -3.93 -4.50
CA LEU A 384 -1.37 -3.83 -3.06
C LEU A 384 -0.11 -3.98 -2.22
N GLU A 385 0.80 -4.89 -2.57
CA GLU A 385 2.10 -4.96 -1.93
C GLU A 385 2.96 -3.78 -2.40
N ASN A 386 3.63 -3.11 -1.46
CA ASN A 386 4.52 -1.98 -1.76
C ASN A 386 5.86 -2.44 -2.39
N GLY A 387 6.05 -3.74 -2.56
CA GLY A 387 7.27 -4.35 -3.09
C GLY A 387 8.40 -4.45 -2.07
N SER A 388 8.21 -4.00 -0.83
CA SER A 388 9.25 -4.04 0.17
C SER A 388 9.34 -5.38 0.89
N GLU A 389 10.53 -5.97 0.89
CA GLU A 389 10.79 -7.17 1.67
C GLU A 389 11.40 -6.77 3.01
N ILE A 390 10.66 -6.99 4.10
CA ILE A 390 11.14 -6.73 5.46
C ILE A 390 11.66 -8.04 6.06
N LYS A 391 12.98 -8.10 6.31
CA LYS A 391 13.65 -9.24 6.95
C LYS A 391 14.03 -8.92 8.38
N LEU A 392 13.73 -9.87 9.27
CA LEU A 392 14.26 -9.90 10.61
C LEU A 392 15.51 -10.78 10.63
N SER A 393 16.60 -10.25 11.16
CA SER A 393 17.84 -10.97 11.39
C SER A 393 18.30 -10.76 12.83
N LYS A 394 19.02 -11.72 13.39
CA LYS A 394 19.55 -11.64 14.75
C LYS A 394 21.00 -12.09 14.76
N ASP A 395 21.94 -11.15 14.81
CA ASP A 395 23.37 -11.43 15.05
C ASP A 395 24.19 -10.12 15.29
N PRO A 396 24.71 -9.85 16.50
CA PRO A 396 24.26 -10.32 17.82
C PRO A 396 22.94 -9.66 18.25
N ASN A 397 22.57 -8.57 17.59
CA ASN A 397 21.41 -7.71 17.85
C ASN A 397 20.26 -8.04 16.90
N LEU A 398 19.01 -7.74 17.29
CA LEU A 398 17.88 -7.82 16.35
C LEU A 398 17.99 -6.68 15.35
N CYS A 399 18.01 -7.01 14.06
CA CYS A 399 17.98 -6.04 12.97
C CYS A 399 16.80 -6.28 12.04
N VAL A 400 16.12 -5.19 11.68
CA VAL A 400 15.09 -5.11 10.65
C VAL A 400 15.74 -4.56 9.40
N THR A 401 15.58 -5.23 8.26
CA THR A 401 16.09 -4.75 6.97
C THR A 401 14.95 -4.70 5.98
N GLU A 402 14.67 -3.51 5.44
CA GLU A 402 13.70 -3.29 4.39
C GLU A 402 14.44 -3.09 3.05
N PHE A 403 14.11 -3.94 2.07
CA PHE A 403 14.60 -3.82 0.68
C PHE A 403 13.49 -3.22 -0.18
N ILE A 404 13.74 -2.09 -0.85
CA ILE A 404 12.73 -1.42 -1.69
C ILE A 404 12.90 -1.77 -3.19
N ASP A 405 14.11 -2.12 -3.62
CA ASP A 405 14.42 -2.64 -4.96
C ASP A 405 15.70 -3.50 -4.88
N GLU A 406 15.88 -4.47 -5.78
CA GLU A 406 17.10 -5.27 -5.92
C GLU A 406 18.34 -4.41 -6.25
N ARG A 407 18.15 -3.12 -6.57
CA ARG A 407 19.17 -2.14 -6.99
C ARG A 407 19.45 -1.04 -5.97
N ASP A 408 19.94 -1.43 -4.79
CA ASP A 408 20.73 -0.60 -3.85
C ASP A 408 20.02 0.23 -2.77
N TYR A 409 18.68 0.21 -2.64
CA TYR A 409 18.01 0.83 -1.48
C TYR A 409 17.67 -0.18 -0.39
N ALA A 410 18.45 -0.13 0.69
CA ALA A 410 18.20 -0.90 1.90
C ALA A 410 18.18 0.04 3.11
N SER A 411 17.09 -0.01 3.88
CA SER A 411 17.05 0.55 5.23
C SER A 411 17.28 -0.57 6.22
N LYS A 412 18.18 -0.35 7.18
CA LYS A 412 18.46 -1.30 8.26
C LYS A 412 18.43 -0.61 9.60
N ILE A 413 17.64 -1.16 10.51
CA ILE A 413 17.45 -0.69 11.89
C ILE A 413 17.88 -1.82 12.82
N CYS A 414 18.84 -1.58 13.70
CA CYS A 414 19.33 -2.57 14.66
C CYS A 414 19.12 -2.10 16.09
N TYR A 415 18.61 -2.99 16.94
CA TYR A 415 18.31 -2.74 18.34
C TYR A 415 19.29 -3.48 19.24
N SER A 416 19.98 -2.78 20.15
CA SER A 416 20.89 -3.42 21.11
C SER A 416 20.18 -4.44 22.02
N ASN A 417 18.88 -4.25 22.26
CA ASN A 417 17.98 -5.24 22.85
C ASN A 417 16.53 -4.90 22.50
N THR A 418 15.63 -5.87 22.66
CA THR A 418 14.18 -5.74 22.41
C THR A 418 13.33 -5.73 23.69
N ASN A 419 13.97 -5.62 24.86
CA ASN A 419 13.32 -5.68 26.17
C ASN A 419 13.17 -4.32 26.86
N TRP A 420 13.48 -3.23 26.16
CA TRP A 420 13.57 -1.87 26.73
C TRP A 420 14.57 -1.75 27.89
N GLN A 421 15.65 -2.55 27.87
CA GLN A 421 16.71 -2.47 28.86
C GLN A 421 17.68 -1.34 28.52
N LEU A 422 18.08 -0.55 29.53
CA LEU A 422 19.05 0.53 29.38
C LEU A 422 20.48 0.01 29.64
N PRO A 423 21.50 0.49 28.89
CA PRO A 423 21.39 1.39 27.75
C PRO A 423 20.77 0.69 26.53
N LEU A 424 19.86 1.39 25.85
CA LEU A 424 19.26 0.94 24.60
C LEU A 424 19.81 1.79 23.47
N THR A 425 20.43 1.16 22.48
CA THR A 425 20.91 1.83 21.27
C THR A 425 20.15 1.27 20.06
N VAL A 426 19.60 2.17 19.26
CA VAL A 426 18.99 1.89 17.97
C VAL A 426 19.88 2.49 16.89
N SER A 427 20.45 1.64 16.04
CA SER A 427 21.33 2.04 14.95
C SER A 427 20.58 1.96 13.63
N ASN A 428 20.48 3.08 12.93
CA ASN A 428 19.85 3.18 11.63
C ASN A 428 20.93 3.35 10.56
N SER A 429 20.81 2.60 9.48
CA SER A 429 21.62 2.78 8.29
C SER A 429 20.75 2.69 7.04
N ASN A 430 20.84 3.71 6.18
CA ASN A 430 20.19 3.72 4.88
C ASN A 430 21.27 3.78 3.80
N SER A 431 21.22 2.86 2.84
CA SER A 431 22.05 2.92 1.64
C SER A 431 21.20 3.35 0.45
N GLN A 432 21.70 4.29 -0.35
CA GLN A 432 21.12 4.65 -1.65
C GLN A 432 22.26 4.89 -2.64
N GLY A 433 22.53 3.90 -3.51
CA GLY A 433 23.69 3.91 -4.38
C GLY A 433 24.99 4.01 -3.57
N ASN A 434 25.85 4.99 -3.89
CA ASN A 434 27.12 5.20 -3.17
C ASN A 434 26.99 5.96 -1.85
N ASN A 435 25.80 6.49 -1.52
CA ASN A 435 25.59 7.24 -0.30
C ASN A 435 25.08 6.31 0.81
N SER A 436 25.74 6.32 1.96
CA SER A 436 25.26 5.67 3.18
C SER A 436 25.05 6.70 4.26
N TYR A 437 23.84 6.77 4.80
CA TYR A 437 23.54 7.57 5.98
C TYR A 437 23.44 6.68 7.20
N LYS A 438 24.10 7.05 8.30
CA LYS A 438 24.05 6.34 9.57
C LYS A 438 23.64 7.29 10.69
N SER A 439 22.76 6.84 11.57
CA SER A 439 22.43 7.54 12.80
C SER A 439 22.25 6.56 13.95
N ASN A 440 22.53 7.02 15.15
CA ASN A 440 22.38 6.23 16.37
C ASN A 440 21.53 6.99 17.37
N PHE A 441 20.50 6.32 17.88
CA PHE A 441 19.63 6.79 18.95
C PHE A 441 19.97 6.00 20.20
N THR A 442 20.36 6.66 21.29
CA THR A 442 20.71 5.98 22.54
C THR A 442 19.89 6.51 23.70
N TYR A 443 19.24 5.60 24.43
CA TYR A 443 18.65 5.85 25.74
C TYR A 443 19.61 5.37 26.83
N LYS A 444 19.93 6.22 27.79
CA LYS A 444 20.79 5.91 28.94
C LYS A 444 20.39 6.70 30.18
N ILE A 445 20.71 6.19 31.36
CA ILE A 445 20.63 6.97 32.61
C ILE A 445 21.96 7.73 32.78
N ASN A 446 21.92 9.02 33.08
CA ASN A 446 23.11 9.81 33.39
C ASN A 446 23.46 9.74 34.89
N GLU A 447 24.56 10.39 35.27
CA GLU A 447 25.03 10.44 36.67
C GLU A 447 23.98 11.02 37.64
N GLU A 448 23.16 11.97 37.17
CA GLU A 448 22.07 12.59 37.92
C GLU A 448 20.80 11.74 37.99
N GLN A 449 20.85 10.48 37.56
CA GLN A 449 19.69 9.57 37.49
C GLN A 449 18.55 10.04 36.55
N ASN A 450 18.87 10.91 35.59
CA ASN A 450 17.96 11.35 34.55
C ASN A 450 18.03 10.42 33.34
N LEU A 451 16.88 10.16 32.70
CA LEU A 451 16.86 9.47 31.41
C LEU A 451 17.30 10.45 30.31
N VAL A 452 18.30 10.06 29.53
CA VAL A 452 18.82 10.84 28.42
C VAL A 452 18.62 10.05 27.13
N LEU A 453 17.92 10.67 26.19
CA LEU A 453 17.86 10.25 24.79
C LEU A 453 18.83 11.12 24.00
N GLU A 454 19.74 10.49 23.27
CA GLU A 454 20.70 11.17 22.41
C GLU A 454 20.62 10.58 21.00
N ASP A 455 20.23 11.39 20.03
CA ASP A 455 20.25 11.09 18.60
C ASP A 455 21.46 11.78 17.98
N VAL A 456 22.46 10.98 17.62
CA VAL A 456 23.72 11.45 17.05
C VAL A 456 23.74 11.20 15.56
N ASN A 457 23.92 12.30 14.83
CA ASN A 457 24.09 12.34 13.38
C ASN A 457 25.10 13.43 13.03
N GLU A 458 25.93 13.17 12.03
CA GLU A 458 26.96 14.06 11.48
C GLU A 458 26.47 15.47 11.18
N TYR A 459 25.22 15.64 10.75
CA TYR A 459 24.66 16.94 10.38
C TYR A 459 23.99 17.66 11.56
N LYS A 460 23.18 16.94 12.32
CA LYS A 460 22.36 17.49 13.40
C LYS A 460 22.18 16.42 14.46
N SER A 461 22.62 16.72 15.68
CA SER A 461 22.37 15.85 16.83
C SER A 461 21.36 16.48 17.76
N THR A 462 20.51 15.67 18.36
CA THR A 462 19.52 16.12 19.36
C THR A 462 19.71 15.36 20.65
N ARG A 463 19.59 16.06 21.78
CA ARG A 463 19.65 15.47 23.12
C ARG A 463 18.43 15.90 23.90
N ARG A 464 17.70 14.92 24.45
CA ARG A 464 16.57 15.13 25.35
C ARG A 464 16.91 14.52 26.70
N ALA A 465 16.97 15.35 27.74
CA ALA A 465 17.10 14.90 29.11
C ALA A 465 15.73 15.00 29.80
N TYR A 466 15.21 13.86 30.24
CA TYR A 466 14.01 13.76 31.05
C TYR A 466 14.43 13.85 32.52
N MET A 467 14.19 15.01 33.13
CA MET A 467 14.57 15.26 34.52
C MET A 467 13.62 14.47 35.44
N ILE A 468 14.14 13.51 36.19
CA ILE A 468 13.33 12.59 37.00
C ILE A 468 13.20 13.11 38.43
N THR A 469 11.95 13.21 38.90
CA THR A 469 11.59 13.48 40.30
C THR A 469 10.57 12.43 40.72
N ASP A 470 10.74 11.81 41.88
CA ASP A 470 9.86 10.73 42.37
C ASP A 470 9.62 9.60 41.36
N LYS A 471 10.70 9.18 40.68
CA LYS A 471 10.69 8.12 39.64
C LYS A 471 9.84 8.43 38.40
N LYS A 472 9.43 9.69 38.21
CA LYS A 472 8.69 10.17 37.03
C LYS A 472 9.35 11.41 36.44
N PRO A 473 9.22 11.68 35.14
CA PRO A 473 9.80 12.87 34.55
C PRO A 473 8.99 14.11 34.92
N ALA A 474 9.65 15.13 35.48
CA ALA A 474 9.05 16.42 35.85
C ALA A 474 9.27 17.50 34.78
N SER A 475 10.35 17.39 34.00
CA SER A 475 10.60 18.27 32.85
C SER A 475 11.43 17.56 31.76
N ILE A 476 11.38 18.11 30.55
CA ILE A 476 12.18 17.68 29.41
C ILE A 476 13.04 18.86 28.99
N LYS A 477 14.36 18.66 28.96
CA LYS A 477 15.31 19.61 28.37
C LYS A 477 15.75 19.07 27.01
N SER A 478 15.36 19.76 25.95
CA SER A 478 15.76 19.42 24.58
C SER A 478 16.81 20.39 24.07
N THR A 479 18.00 19.89 23.73
CA THR A 479 19.07 20.65 23.11
C THR A 479 19.40 20.10 21.72
N ILE A 480 19.92 20.96 20.86
CA ILE A 480 20.30 20.62 19.48
C ILE A 480 21.70 21.19 19.22
N LYS A 481 22.50 20.45 18.46
CA LYS A 481 23.76 20.94 17.88
C LYS A 481 23.83 20.61 16.39
N ARG A 482 24.62 21.36 15.63
CA ARG A 482 24.93 21.09 14.22
C ARG A 482 26.41 20.74 14.09
N GLY A 483 26.70 19.62 13.42
CA GLY A 483 28.07 19.10 13.32
C GLY A 483 28.79 19.00 14.66
N ASN A 484 29.97 19.62 14.74
CA ASN A 484 30.85 19.60 15.90
C ASN A 484 30.63 20.76 16.89
N GLU A 485 29.59 21.57 16.70
CA GLU A 485 29.26 22.66 17.61
C GLU A 485 28.87 22.15 19.00
N GLN A 486 28.91 23.05 19.99
CA GLN A 486 28.33 22.77 21.30
C GLN A 486 26.79 22.76 21.22
N TYR A 487 26.16 22.05 22.16
CA TYR A 487 24.72 22.10 22.29
C TYR A 487 24.26 23.50 22.67
N GLY A 488 23.30 24.04 21.93
CA GLY A 488 22.70 25.33 22.25
C GLY A 488 21.81 25.30 23.50
N GLU A 489 21.23 26.46 23.80
CA GLU A 489 20.31 26.64 24.93
C GLU A 489 19.13 25.65 24.89
N PRO A 490 18.75 25.03 26.03
CA PRO A 490 17.70 24.04 26.07
C PRO A 490 16.31 24.67 25.86
N TYR A 491 15.50 23.99 25.04
CA TYR A 491 14.06 24.15 25.05
C TYR A 491 13.48 23.30 26.19
N ILE A 492 12.73 23.93 27.10
CA ILE A 492 12.24 23.30 28.33
C ILE A 492 10.73 23.07 28.23
N LEU A 493 10.32 21.83 28.49
CA LEU A 493 8.94 21.42 28.66
C LEU A 493 8.72 20.99 30.11
N ASN A 494 7.68 21.49 30.77
CA ASN A 494 7.25 21.02 32.07
C ASN A 494 6.25 19.88 31.92
N ILE A 495 6.30 18.91 32.82
CA ILE A 495 5.36 17.79 32.86
C ILE A 495 4.58 17.84 34.18
N THR A 496 3.25 17.82 34.09
CA THR A 496 2.35 17.74 35.25
C THR A 496 1.42 16.54 35.14
N TYR A 497 1.02 16.01 36.29
CA TYR A 497 0.24 14.78 36.41
C TYR A 497 -1.06 15.02 37.16
N GLU A 498 -2.15 14.44 36.65
CA GLU A 498 -3.41 14.26 37.38
C GLU A 498 -3.59 12.76 37.67
N TYR A 499 -4.06 12.42 38.86
CA TYR A 499 -4.22 11.04 39.32
C TYR A 499 -5.71 10.68 39.45
N PHE A 500 -6.04 9.39 39.36
CA PHE A 500 -7.37 8.94 39.77
C PHE A 500 -7.52 9.10 41.28
N LYS A 501 -8.75 9.39 41.70
CA LYS A 501 -9.11 9.56 43.12
C LYS A 501 -9.32 8.23 43.80
#